data_AF-A0A0F7IFI4-F1
#
_entry.id   AF-A0A0F7IFI4-F1
#
_cell.length_a   1.000
_cell.length_b   1.000
_cell.length_c   1.000
_cell.angle_alpha   90.00
_cell.angle_beta   90.00
_cell.angle_gamma   90.00
#
_symmetry.space_group_name_H-M   'P 1'
#
loop_
_entity.id
_entity.type
_entity.pdbx_description
1 polymer ?
#
loop_
_entity_poly.entity_id
_entity_poly.type
_entity_poly.pdbx_seq_one_letter_code
_entity_poly.pdbx_strand_id
1 'polypeptide(L)' 'MKCYICAEQGRDTEAVAICIVCGMGVCMEHLVRKDVELWRGDYPFPARKLKKPVPRILCVICNEAYEEG' A
#
# COMPACT_ATOMS: atom_id res chain seq x y z
N MET A 1 -2.57 14.48 9.51
CA MET A 1 -3.22 14.33 8.17
C MET A 1 -4.33 13.32 8.34
N LYS A 2 -5.48 13.41 7.66
CA LYS A 2 -6.66 12.57 7.98
C LYS A 2 -6.72 11.29 7.16
N CYS A 3 -7.35 10.25 7.71
CA CYS A 3 -7.66 9.04 6.98
C CYS A 3 -8.76 9.33 5.96
N TYR A 4 -8.46 9.09 4.69
CA TYR A 4 -9.36 9.37 3.57
C TYR A 4 -10.69 8.60 3.72
N ILE A 5 -10.64 7.30 4.02
CA ILE A 5 -11.82 6.45 4.15
C ILE A 5 -12.70 6.85 5.36
N CYS A 6 -12.07 7.21 6.49
CA CYS A 6 -12.82 7.73 7.64
C CYS A 6 -13.50 9.07 7.32
N ALA A 7 -12.80 9.96 6.60
CA ALA A 7 -13.33 11.26 6.23
C ALA A 7 -14.56 11.15 5.31
N GLU A 8 -14.57 10.20 4.36
CA GLU A 8 -15.75 9.92 3.53
C GLU A 8 -16.97 9.44 4.36
N GLN A 9 -16.73 8.82 5.51
CA GLN A 9 -17.76 8.40 6.46
C GLN A 9 -18.14 9.49 7.47
N GLY A 10 -17.62 10.72 7.31
CA GLY A 10 -17.81 11.82 8.25
C GLY A 10 -17.09 11.65 9.59
N ARG A 11 -16.17 10.66 9.70
CA ARG A 11 -15.34 10.45 10.90
C ARG A 11 -14.04 11.25 10.79
N ASP A 12 -13.67 11.92 11.87
CA ASP A 12 -12.39 12.60 11.97
C ASP A 12 -11.33 11.70 12.63
N THR A 13 -10.48 11.07 11.82
CA THR A 13 -9.46 10.12 12.29
C THR A 13 -8.10 10.45 11.68
N GLU A 14 -7.05 10.49 12.48
CA GLU A 14 -5.68 10.70 11.98
C GLU A 14 -5.21 9.50 11.14
N ALA A 15 -4.57 9.81 10.02
CA ALA A 15 -3.82 8.84 9.23
C ALA A 15 -2.42 8.65 9.81
N VAL A 16 -1.97 7.40 9.80
CA VAL A 16 -0.67 6.97 10.32
C VAL A 16 0.30 6.59 9.20
N ALA A 17 -0.22 6.40 7.97
CA ALA A 17 0.57 6.04 6.80
C ALA A 17 -0.12 6.46 5.50
N ILE A 18 0.59 6.29 4.39
CA ILE A 18 0.13 6.61 3.03
C ILE A 18 0.14 5.33 2.19
N CYS A 19 -0.94 5.06 1.46
CA CYS A 19 -1.00 3.96 0.50
C CYS A 19 -0.03 4.22 -0.66
N ILE A 20 0.88 3.27 -0.93
CA ILE A 20 1.89 3.44 -1.99
C ILE A 20 1.31 3.49 -3.41
N VAL A 21 0.11 2.93 -3.62
CA VAL A 21 -0.50 2.84 -4.95
C VAL A 21 -1.24 4.12 -5.32
N CYS A 22 -2.13 4.58 -4.43
CA CYS A 22 -3.05 5.69 -4.72
C CYS A 22 -2.75 6.98 -3.94
N GLY A 23 -1.84 6.95 -2.97
CA GLY A 23 -1.46 8.14 -2.18
C GLY A 23 -2.43 8.54 -1.06
N MET A 24 -3.49 7.77 -0.79
CA MET A 24 -4.41 8.07 0.31
C MET A 24 -3.72 7.95 1.68
N GLY A 25 -4.00 8.90 2.58
CA GLY A 25 -3.71 8.73 4.01
C GLY A 25 -4.67 7.72 4.65
N VAL A 26 -4.16 6.77 5.43
CA VAL A 26 -4.96 5.74 6.10
C VAL A 26 -4.63 5.59 7.59
N CYS A 27 -5.65 5.33 8.41
CA CYS A 27 -5.52 4.99 9.83
C CYS A 27 -5.19 3.50 10.00
N MET A 28 -4.97 3.05 11.24
CA MET A 28 -4.66 1.64 11.55
C MET A 28 -5.77 0.64 11.13
N GLU A 29 -7.04 1.06 11.10
CA GLU A 29 -8.16 0.22 10.68
C GLU A 29 -8.18 -0.02 9.15
N HIS A 30 -7.78 1.00 8.39
CA HIS A 30 -7.84 1.00 6.93
C HIS A 30 -6.48 0.72 6.26
N LEU A 31 -5.49 0.36 7.07
CA LEU A 31 -4.13 0.05 6.65
C LEU A 31 -3.97 -1.46 6.49
N VAL A 32 -3.38 -1.85 5.36
CA VAL A 32 -2.87 -3.21 5.14
C VAL A 32 -1.36 -3.13 4.94
N ARG A 33 -0.61 -3.85 5.76
CA ARG A 33 0.83 -4.03 5.59
C ARG A 33 1.06 -5.33 4.83
N LYS A 34 1.67 -5.25 3.65
CA LYS A 34 1.98 -6.41 2.81
C LYS A 34 3.46 -6.43 2.45
N ASP A 35 4.09 -7.59 2.56
CA ASP A 35 5.47 -7.77 2.11
C ASP A 35 5.48 -8.06 0.61
N VAL A 36 6.14 -7.19 -0.16
CA VAL A 36 6.18 -7.27 -1.63
C VAL A 36 7.56 -7.68 -2.10
N GLU A 37 7.59 -8.57 -3.09
CA GLU A 37 8.83 -9.01 -3.73
C GLU A 37 9.42 -7.89 -4.58
N LEU A 38 10.71 -7.64 -4.44
CA LEU A 38 11.41 -6.63 -5.21
C LEU A 38 12.21 -7.26 -6.34
N TRP A 39 12.16 -6.61 -7.49
CA TRP A 39 12.96 -6.96 -8.67
C TRP A 39 13.95 -5.83 -8.94
N ARG A 40 15.18 -6.19 -9.31
CA ARG A 40 16.25 -5.24 -9.67
C ARG A 40 16.80 -5.63 -11.04
N GLY A 41 16.81 -4.68 -11.96
CA GLY A 41 17.49 -4.78 -13.25
C GLY A 41 16.91 -3.76 -14.23
N ASP A 42 17.60 -3.60 -15.36
CA ASP A 42 17.23 -2.65 -16.39
C ASP A 42 16.31 -3.30 -17.42
N TYR A 43 15.51 -2.47 -18.09
CA TYR A 43 14.70 -2.87 -19.22
C TYR A 43 15.55 -2.86 -20.51
N PRO A 44 15.50 -3.88 -21.39
CA PRO A 44 14.79 -5.15 -21.30
C PRO A 44 15.75 -6.29 -20.95
N PHE A 45 15.83 -6.63 -19.65
CA PHE A 45 16.49 -7.80 -19.03
C PHE A 45 18.01 -7.94 -19.21
N PRO A 46 18.72 -8.37 -18.13
CA PRO A 46 18.21 -9.23 -17.06
C PRO A 46 17.78 -8.52 -15.75
N ALA A 47 16.52 -8.68 -15.35
CA ALA A 47 16.03 -8.39 -14.00
C ALA A 47 16.10 -9.63 -13.09
N ARG A 48 16.54 -9.42 -11.84
CA ARG A 48 16.66 -10.46 -10.81
C ARG A 48 15.78 -10.13 -9.60
N LYS A 49 15.14 -11.16 -9.07
CA LYS A 49 14.40 -11.08 -7.81
C LYS A 49 15.37 -10.90 -6.64
N LEU A 50 15.07 -9.98 -5.74
CA LEU A 50 15.84 -9.76 -4.52
C LEU A 50 15.45 -10.79 -3.45
N LYS A 51 16.41 -11.11 -2.56
CA LYS A 51 16.26 -12.19 -1.57
C LYS A 51 15.26 -11.90 -0.45
N LYS A 52 15.03 -10.63 -0.14
CA LYS A 52 14.17 -10.21 0.98
C LYS A 52 13.02 -9.38 0.42
N PRO A 53 11.76 -9.70 0.79
CA PRO A 53 10.66 -8.81 0.50
C PRO A 53 10.76 -7.54 1.35
N VAL A 54 10.05 -6.50 0.94
CA VAL A 54 10.00 -5.23 1.67
C VAL A 54 8.55 -4.91 2.02
N PRO A 55 8.28 -4.47 3.27
CA PRO A 55 6.94 -4.10 3.67
C PRO A 55 6.49 -2.85 2.91
N ARG A 56 5.28 -2.92 2.37
CA ARG A 56 4.56 -1.80 1.77
C ARG A 56 3.26 -1.59 2.51
N ILE A 57 2.84 -0.34 2.56
CA ILE A 57 1.52 0.05 3.08
C ILE A 57 0.57 0.24 1.91
N LEU A 58 -0.58 -0.42 2.02
CA LEU A 58 -1.71 -0.31 1.12
C LEU A 58 -2.92 0.16 1.93
N CYS A 59 -3.85 0.86 1.28
CA CYS A 59 -5.21 0.95 1.82
C CYS A 59 -5.96 -0.37 1.53
N VAL A 60 -7.00 -0.65 2.31
CA VAL A 60 -7.84 -1.85 2.14
C VAL A 60 -8.32 -2.03 0.70
N ILE A 61 -8.77 -0.95 0.04
CA ILE A 61 -9.29 -0.96 -1.34
C ILE A 61 -8.21 -1.41 -2.35
N CYS A 62 -7.00 -0.84 -2.27
CA CYS A 62 -5.92 -1.25 -3.17
C CYS A 62 -5.40 -2.65 -2.85
N ASN A 63 -5.49 -3.11 -1.59
CA ASN A 63 -5.14 -4.47 -1.25
C ASN A 63 -6.14 -5.48 -1.84
N GLU A 64 -7.44 -5.21 -1.75
CA GLU A 64 -8.50 -6.03 -2.36
C GLU A 64 -8.28 -6.17 -3.87
N ALA A 65 -8.01 -5.06 -4.57
CA ALA A 65 -7.71 -5.09 -6.00
C ALA A 65 -6.47 -5.94 -6.39
N TYR A 66 -5.48 -6.06 -5.49
CA TYR A 66 -4.32 -6.95 -5.69
C TYR A 66 -4.62 -8.43 -5.37
N GLU A 67 -5.68 -8.74 -4.62
CA GLU A 67 -6.05 -10.10 -4.25
C GLU A 67 -7.09 -10.70 -5.19
N GLU A 68 -7.85 -9.85 -5.89
CA GLU A 68 -8.80 -10.27 -6.93
C GLU A 68 -8.14 -10.57 -8.30
N GLY A 69 -6.88 -10.20 -8.50
CA GLY A 69 -6.12 -10.40 -9.75
C GLY A 69 -5.10 -11.53 -9.67
#